data_AF-A0A7W1RS33-F1
#
_entry.id   AF-A0A7W1RS33-F1
#
_cell.length_a   1.000
_cell.length_b   1.000
_cell.length_c   1.000
_cell.angle_alpha   90.00
_cell.angle_beta   90.00
_cell.angle_gamma   90.00
#
_symmetry.space_group_name_H-M   'P 1'
#
loop_
_entity.id
_entity.type
_entity.pdbx_description
1 polymer ?
#
loop_
_entity_poly.entity_id
_entity_poly.type
_entity_poly.pdbx_seq_one_letter_code
_entity_poly.pdbx_strand_id
1 'polypeptide(L)'
;MAVCRLAVRGRIGGRGLVATDDHLADLIVHGDESVLDELALRRLGPLDALPGRVRDRLSETLLAWLEHHGRLREVAAALYVHPQTVRYRVGQLRDALGDDLDDPRARFELELALRGRRDGVQGHAAAEPAEVDGLGSTAEPSTAARLSESGPAGADAR
;
A
#
# COMPACT_ATOMS: atom_id res chain seq x y z
N MET A 1 -19.49 10.37 20.59
CA MET A 1 -20.24 9.44 19.72
C MET A 1 -19.48 9.07 18.43
N ALA A 2 -18.83 10.03 17.74
CA ALA A 2 -18.03 9.73 16.54
C ALA A 2 -16.81 8.84 16.81
N VAL A 3 -16.07 9.07 17.90
CA VAL A 3 -14.92 8.25 18.33
C VAL A 3 -15.31 6.80 18.60
N CYS A 4 -16.38 6.56 19.37
CA CYS A 4 -16.90 5.20 19.58
C CYS A 4 -17.30 4.53 18.27
N ARG A 5 -17.85 5.28 17.30
CA ARG A 5 -18.22 4.73 15.99
C ARG A 5 -16.99 4.29 15.19
N LEU A 6 -15.89 5.03 15.26
CA LEU A 6 -14.62 4.67 14.62
C LEU A 6 -13.91 3.52 15.36
N ALA A 7 -13.90 3.54 16.70
CA ALA A 7 -13.34 2.46 17.52
C ALA A 7 -14.09 1.13 17.32
N VAL A 8 -15.42 1.15 17.34
CA VAL A 8 -16.26 -0.05 17.10
C VAL A 8 -16.10 -0.59 15.67
N ARG A 9 -15.74 0.27 14.71
CA ARG A 9 -15.44 -0.11 13.32
C ARG A 9 -13.97 -0.45 13.09
N GLY A 10 -13.15 -0.51 14.14
CA GLY A 10 -11.72 -0.83 14.08
C GLY A 10 -10.88 0.15 13.25
N ARG A 11 -11.37 1.39 13.08
CA ARG A 11 -10.67 2.46 12.34
C ARG A 11 -9.60 3.17 13.17
N ILE A 12 -9.65 3.01 14.50
CA ILE A 12 -8.64 3.48 15.44
C ILE A 12 -8.23 2.31 16.33
N GLY A 13 -6.92 2.03 16.38
CA GLY A 13 -6.37 0.88 17.09
C GLY A 13 -6.25 1.16 18.58
N GLY A 14 -6.94 0.36 19.41
CA GLY A 14 -6.73 0.41 20.85
C GLY A 14 -7.69 -0.50 21.60
N ARG A 15 -7.21 -1.65 22.10
CA ARG A 15 -7.89 -2.33 23.21
C ARG A 15 -7.59 -1.51 24.48
N GLY A 16 -8.32 -0.42 24.68
CA GLY A 16 -8.11 0.52 25.80
C GLY A 16 -8.84 1.87 25.60
N LEU A 17 -8.63 2.81 26.54
CA LEU A 17 -9.07 4.20 26.35
C LEU A 17 -8.35 4.80 25.13
N VAL A 18 -9.12 5.27 24.15
CA VAL A 18 -8.59 5.95 22.97
C VAL A 18 -8.69 7.46 23.21
N ALA A 19 -7.54 8.13 23.26
CA ALA A 19 -7.48 9.59 23.35
C ALA A 19 -8.01 10.18 22.05
N THR A 20 -9.04 11.02 22.16
CA THR A 20 -9.70 11.63 20.99
C THR A 20 -8.78 12.57 20.23
N ASP A 21 -7.86 13.21 20.95
CA ASP A 21 -6.93 14.21 20.41
C ASP A 21 -5.95 13.61 19.38
N ASP A 22 -5.60 12.33 19.52
CA ASP A 22 -4.71 11.61 18.60
C ASP A 22 -5.40 11.21 17.28
N HIS A 23 -6.74 11.33 17.22
CA HIS A 23 -7.57 10.87 16.11
C HIS A 23 -8.45 11.97 15.52
N LEU A 24 -8.17 13.25 15.81
CA LEU A 24 -8.95 14.38 15.30
C LEU A 24 -8.99 14.42 13.77
N ALA A 25 -7.87 14.10 13.11
CA ALA A 25 -7.81 14.01 11.66
C ALA A 25 -8.77 12.92 11.15
N ASP A 26 -8.68 11.70 11.70
CA ASP A 26 -9.55 10.58 11.34
C ASP A 26 -11.03 10.90 11.57
N LEU A 27 -11.35 11.58 12.68
CA LEU A 27 -12.71 12.02 12.99
C LEU A 27 -13.25 13.03 11.98
N ILE A 28 -12.40 13.94 11.48
CA ILE A 28 -12.77 14.90 10.45
C ILE A 28 -12.96 14.19 9.11
N VAL A 29 -12.03 13.31 8.73
CA VAL A 29 -12.10 12.53 7.48
C VAL A 29 -13.38 11.70 7.43
N HIS A 30 -13.75 11.08 8.55
CA HIS A 30 -14.92 10.18 8.65
C HIS A 30 -16.17 10.87 9.23
N GLY A 31 -16.18 12.20 9.29
CA GLY A 31 -17.31 12.97 9.85
C GLY A 31 -18.60 12.81 9.03
N ASP A 32 -18.46 12.74 7.70
CA ASP A 32 -19.53 12.46 6.76
C ASP A 32 -19.06 11.43 5.72
N GLU A 33 -19.49 10.17 5.91
CA GLU A 33 -19.13 9.06 5.03
C GLU A 33 -19.67 9.26 3.60
N SER A 34 -20.80 9.96 3.43
CA SER A 34 -21.39 10.18 2.10
C SER A 34 -20.58 11.16 1.26
N VAL A 35 -20.06 12.22 1.88
CA VAL A 35 -19.17 13.20 1.23
C VAL A 35 -17.83 12.55 0.87
N LEU A 36 -17.31 11.69 1.75
CA LEU A 36 -16.08 10.96 1.50
C LEU A 36 -16.24 9.94 0.35
N ASP A 37 -17.38 9.25 0.29
CA ASP A 37 -17.70 8.33 -0.81
C ASP A 37 -17.84 9.07 -2.14
N GLU A 38 -18.48 10.24 -2.16
CA GLU A 38 -18.59 11.09 -3.35
C GLU A 38 -17.20 11.59 -3.81
N LEU A 39 -16.36 12.03 -2.86
CA LEU A 39 -14.99 12.43 -3.15
C LEU A 39 -14.18 11.27 -3.74
N ALA A 40 -14.29 10.08 -3.14
CA ALA A 40 -13.60 8.90 -3.60
C ALA A 40 -14.08 8.47 -5.00
N LEU A 41 -15.38 8.52 -5.27
CA LEU A 41 -15.92 8.25 -6.59
C LEU A 41 -15.38 9.23 -7.64
N ARG A 42 -15.32 10.52 -7.29
CA ARG A 42 -14.84 11.57 -8.20
C ARG A 42 -13.34 11.48 -8.49
N ARG A 43 -12.52 11.18 -7.48
CA ARG A 43 -11.04 11.20 -7.60
C ARG A 43 -10.42 9.85 -7.92
N LEU A 44 -10.98 8.77 -7.39
CA LEU A 44 -10.48 7.41 -7.59
C LEU A 44 -11.24 6.63 -8.67
N GLY A 45 -12.31 7.20 -9.24
CA GLY A 45 -13.06 6.62 -10.35
C GLY A 45 -12.19 6.09 -11.51
N PRO A 46 -11.14 6.81 -11.96
CA PRO A 46 -10.23 6.29 -12.99
C PRO A 46 -9.48 5.01 -12.56
N LEU A 47 -9.14 4.87 -11.27
CA LEU A 47 -8.52 3.66 -10.74
C LEU A 47 -9.55 2.53 -10.53
N ASP A 48 -10.80 2.87 -10.22
CA ASP A 48 -11.87 1.90 -10.01
C ASP A 48 -12.25 1.12 -11.28
N ALA A 49 -11.98 1.70 -12.46
CA ALA A 49 -12.14 1.03 -13.75
C ALA A 49 -11.07 -0.07 -14.01
N LEU A 50 -10.01 -0.14 -13.21
CA LEU A 50 -8.94 -1.12 -13.38
C LEU A 50 -9.29 -2.47 -12.74
N PRO A 51 -8.67 -3.58 -13.20
CA PRO A 51 -8.81 -4.88 -12.56
C PRO A 51 -8.42 -4.81 -11.08
N GLY A 52 -9.17 -5.49 -10.19
CA GLY A 52 -9.04 -5.34 -8.75
C GLY A 52 -7.60 -5.41 -8.21
N ARG A 53 -6.84 -6.45 -8.60
CA ARG A 53 -5.42 -6.58 -8.19
C ARG A 53 -4.54 -5.42 -8.65
N VAL A 54 -4.82 -4.84 -9.82
CA VAL A 54 -4.07 -3.71 -10.36
C VAL A 54 -4.45 -2.44 -9.61
N ARG A 55 -5.75 -2.20 -9.43
CA ARG A 55 -6.29 -1.08 -8.65
C ARG A 55 -5.72 -1.07 -7.24
N ASP A 56 -5.78 -2.18 -6.52
CA ASP A 56 -5.35 -2.24 -5.12
C ASP A 56 -3.85 -1.92 -5.00
N ARG A 57 -3.03 -2.51 -5.88
CA ARG A 57 -1.58 -2.26 -5.95
C ARG A 57 -1.23 -0.82 -6.32
N LEU A 58 -1.96 -0.23 -7.27
CA LEU A 58 -1.74 1.17 -7.68
C LEU A 58 -2.23 2.14 -6.61
N SER A 59 -3.32 1.84 -5.92
CA SER A 59 -3.84 2.64 -4.80
C SER A 59 -2.86 2.66 -3.63
N GLU A 60 -2.29 1.51 -3.28
CA GLU A 60 -1.21 1.41 -2.29
C GLU A 60 0.02 2.22 -2.70
N THR A 61 0.42 2.12 -3.97
CA THR A 61 1.56 2.86 -4.50
C THR A 61 1.31 4.37 -4.50
N LEU A 62 0.09 4.79 -4.85
CA LEU A 62 -0.31 6.19 -4.87
C LEU A 62 -0.29 6.79 -3.46
N LEU A 63 -0.84 6.09 -2.47
CA LEU A 63 -0.84 6.56 -1.08
C LEU A 63 0.60 6.77 -0.58
N ALA A 64 1.47 5.76 -0.74
CA ALA A 64 2.86 5.88 -0.35
C ALA A 64 3.58 7.00 -1.13
N TRP A 65 3.27 7.18 -2.41
CA TRP A 65 3.83 8.26 -3.23
C TRP A 65 3.41 9.65 -2.73
N LEU A 66 2.16 9.82 -2.30
CA LEU A 66 1.66 11.07 -1.72
C LEU A 66 2.30 11.36 -0.36
N GLU A 67 2.37 10.36 0.52
CA GLU A 67 2.99 10.44 1.86
C GLU A 67 4.48 10.81 1.81
N HIS A 68 5.19 10.32 0.79
CA HIS A 68 6.61 10.62 0.57
C HIS A 68 6.84 11.76 -0.45
N HIS A 69 5.81 12.55 -0.77
CA HIS A 69 5.89 13.69 -1.69
C HIS A 69 6.59 13.37 -3.02
N GLY A 70 6.35 12.18 -3.55
CA GLY A 70 6.88 11.68 -4.80
C GLY A 70 8.35 11.24 -4.81
N ARG A 71 9.00 11.18 -3.64
CA ARG A 71 10.40 10.73 -3.51
C ARG A 71 10.50 9.23 -3.74
N LEU A 72 10.75 8.83 -4.99
CA LEU A 72 10.72 7.44 -5.46
C LEU A 72 11.51 6.44 -4.59
N ARG A 73 12.66 6.84 -4.05
CA ARG A 73 13.48 5.95 -3.19
C ARG A 73 12.81 5.67 -1.85
N GLU A 74 12.16 6.66 -1.26
CA GLU A 74 11.42 6.50 0.00
C GLU A 74 10.16 5.65 -0.22
N VAL A 75 9.44 5.89 -1.31
CA VAL A 75 8.29 5.07 -1.71
C VAL A 75 8.71 3.61 -1.92
N ALA A 76 9.84 3.39 -2.60
CA ALA A 76 10.37 2.05 -2.84
C ALA A 76 10.71 1.33 -1.53
N ALA A 77 11.34 2.05 -0.59
CA ALA A 77 11.65 1.53 0.74
C ALA A 77 10.37 1.21 1.54
N ALA A 78 9.38 2.11 1.54
CA ALA A 78 8.12 1.94 2.27
C ALA A 78 7.30 0.75 1.76
N LEU A 79 7.34 0.50 0.45
CA LEU A 79 6.63 -0.60 -0.20
C LEU A 79 7.45 -1.89 -0.31
N TYR A 80 8.71 -1.91 0.14
CA TYR A 80 9.65 -3.02 -0.01
C TYR A 80 9.78 -3.51 -1.46
N VAL A 81 9.85 -2.58 -2.42
CA VAL A 81 10.02 -2.88 -3.85
C VAL A 81 11.22 -2.15 -4.44
N HIS A 82 11.65 -2.57 -5.62
CA HIS A 82 12.72 -1.89 -6.34
C HIS A 82 12.27 -0.50 -6.86
N PRO A 83 13.12 0.55 -6.86
CA PRO A 83 12.76 1.89 -7.35
C PRO A 83 12.25 1.91 -8.80
N GLN A 84 12.73 1.01 -9.65
CA GLN A 84 12.22 0.88 -11.03
C GLN A 84 10.76 0.44 -11.09
N THR A 85 10.35 -0.43 -10.16
CA THR A 85 8.96 -0.88 -10.03
C THR A 85 8.07 0.29 -9.62
N VAL A 86 8.52 1.13 -8.69
CA VAL A 86 7.79 2.35 -8.31
C VAL A 86 7.66 3.28 -9.51
N ARG A 87 8.75 3.54 -10.25
CA ARG A 87 8.71 4.39 -11.44
C ARG A 87 7.70 3.88 -12.46
N TYR A 88 7.69 2.58 -12.74
CA TYR A 88 6.74 1.96 -13.63
C TYR A 88 5.30 2.18 -13.16
N ARG A 89 5.01 1.88 -11.88
CA ARG A 89 3.67 2.07 -11.31
C ARG A 89 3.22 3.54 -11.28
N VAL A 90 4.12 4.47 -10.99
CA VAL A 90 3.84 5.92 -11.07
C VAL A 90 3.56 6.35 -12.51
N GLY A 91 4.20 5.74 -13.51
CA GLY A 91 3.83 5.90 -14.92
C GLY A 91 2.38 5.49 -15.16
N GLN A 92 1.96 4.31 -14.69
CA GLN A 92 0.57 3.87 -14.79
C GLN A 92 -0.41 4.79 -14.06
N LEU A 93 -0.02 5.34 -12.91
CA LEU A 93 -0.82 6.33 -12.18
C LEU A 93 -0.97 7.62 -12.98
N ARG A 94 0.09 8.08 -13.67
CA ARG A 94 0.04 9.24 -14.57
C ARG A 94 -0.85 8.99 -15.77
N ASP A 95 -0.83 7.78 -16.33
CA ASP A 95 -1.71 7.41 -17.44
C ASP A 95 -3.20 7.42 -17.01
N ALA A 96 -3.49 7.04 -15.77
CA ALA A 96 -4.86 6.95 -15.25
C ALA A 96 -5.40 8.29 -14.70
N LEU A 97 -4.57 9.08 -14.02
CA LEU A 97 -4.98 10.29 -13.29
C LEU A 97 -4.54 11.59 -13.96
N GLY A 98 -3.59 11.53 -14.90
CA GLY A 98 -3.12 12.71 -15.63
C GLY A 98 -2.59 13.82 -14.73
N ASP A 99 -3.03 15.04 -15.04
CA ASP A 99 -2.58 16.28 -14.39
C ASP A 99 -3.01 16.40 -12.92
N ASP A 100 -3.95 15.56 -12.44
CA ASP A 100 -4.32 15.51 -11.02
C ASP A 100 -3.11 15.15 -10.13
N LEU A 101 -2.13 14.42 -10.69
CA LEU A 101 -0.90 14.11 -9.98
C LEU A 101 0.08 15.28 -9.92
N ASP A 102 -0.19 16.41 -10.55
CA ASP A 102 0.64 17.60 -10.50
C ASP A 102 -0.08 18.79 -9.82
N ASP A 103 -1.41 18.72 -9.66
CA ASP A 103 -2.21 19.68 -8.87
C ASP A 103 -2.14 19.41 -7.35
N PRO A 104 -1.65 20.35 -6.52
CA PRO A 104 -1.59 20.18 -5.07
C PRO A 104 -2.96 19.90 -4.42
N ARG A 105 -4.04 20.50 -4.95
CA ARG A 105 -5.38 20.30 -4.41
C ARG A 105 -5.88 18.88 -4.71
N ALA A 106 -5.75 18.42 -5.95
CA ALA A 106 -6.10 17.05 -6.32
C ALA A 106 -5.29 16.02 -5.53
N ARG A 107 -3.99 16.24 -5.32
CA ARG A 107 -3.16 15.36 -4.47
C ARG A 107 -3.69 15.22 -3.05
N PHE A 108 -4.07 16.33 -2.42
CA PHE A 108 -4.68 16.31 -1.08
C PHE A 108 -6.00 15.53 -1.08
N GLU A 109 -6.88 15.81 -2.05
CA GLU A 109 -8.18 15.14 -2.18
C GLU A 109 -8.01 13.62 -2.44
N LEU A 110 -7.01 13.21 -3.23
CA LEU A 110 -6.64 11.81 -3.46
C LEU A 110 -6.15 11.12 -2.19
N GLU A 111 -5.27 11.78 -1.42
CA GLU A 111 -4.78 11.25 -0.14
C GLU A 111 -5.93 11.03 0.85
N LEU A 112 -6.84 12.02 0.95
CA LEU A 112 -8.02 11.95 1.80
C LEU A 112 -8.94 10.78 1.40
N ALA A 113 -9.23 10.63 0.11
CA ALA A 113 -10.04 9.54 -0.41
C ALA A 113 -9.41 8.16 -0.16
N LEU A 114 -8.10 8.03 -0.33
CA LEU A 114 -7.39 6.76 -0.10
C LEU A 114 -7.37 6.36 1.37
N ARG A 115 -7.12 7.30 2.29
CA ARG A 115 -7.19 7.06 3.74
C ARG A 115 -8.59 6.66 4.16
N GLY A 116 -9.59 7.38 3.67
CA GLY A 116 -11.00 7.04 3.85
C GLY A 116 -11.34 5.59 3.50
N ARG A 117 -10.85 5.10 2.35
CA ARG A 117 -11.05 3.70 1.91
C ARG A 117 -10.26 2.68 2.74
N ARG A 118 -9.02 2.99 3.11
CA ARG A 118 -8.12 2.08 3.84
C ARG A 118 -8.65 1.72 5.23
N ASP A 119 -9.22 2.71 5.93
CA ASP A 119 -9.73 2.52 7.28
C ASP A 119 -11.07 1.75 7.29
N GLY A 120 -11.75 1.62 6.15
CA GLY A 120 -12.92 0.76 5.99
C GLY A 120 -12.60 -0.75 5.97
N VAL A 121 -11.36 -1.12 5.64
CA VAL A 121 -10.93 -2.52 5.45
C VAL A 121 -10.23 -3.10 6.69
N GLN A 122 -9.61 -2.27 7.53
CA GLN A 122 -8.88 -2.73 8.74
C GLN A 122 -9.79 -3.08 9.94
N GLY A 123 -11.10 -2.84 9.83
CA GLY A 123 -12.08 -3.08 10.91
C GLY A 123 -12.47 -4.53 11.24
N HIS A 124 -12.00 -5.53 10.48
CA HIS A 124 -12.42 -6.93 10.65
C HIS A 124 -11.25 -7.94 10.81
N ALA A 125 -10.00 -7.50 10.76
CA ALA A 125 -8.82 -8.39 10.79
C ALA A 125 -8.08 -8.41 12.15
N ALA A 126 -8.76 -8.08 13.24
CA ALA A 126 -8.19 -8.09 14.60
C ALA A 126 -8.96 -9.00 15.56
N ALA A 127 -9.29 -10.21 15.11
CA ALA A 127 -9.72 -11.30 15.99
C ALA A 127 -9.32 -12.66 15.40
N GLU A 128 -8.05 -13.03 15.57
CA GLU A 128 -7.65 -14.31 16.19
C GLU A 128 -6.15 -14.27 16.53
N PRO A 129 -5.77 -14.55 17.80
CA PRO A 129 -4.37 -14.78 18.16
C PRO A 129 -4.01 -16.22 17.78
N ALA A 130 -3.20 -16.38 16.74
CA ALA A 130 -2.57 -17.66 16.47
C ALA A 130 -1.58 -17.95 17.59
N GLU A 131 -1.93 -18.97 18.38
CA GLU A 131 -1.10 -19.61 19.39
C GLU A 131 0.29 -19.92 18.84
N VAL A 132 1.29 -19.53 19.60
CA VAL A 132 2.68 -19.92 19.40
C VAL A 132 2.83 -21.27 20.08
N ASP A 133 2.97 -22.34 19.31
CA ASP A 133 3.66 -23.52 19.80
C ASP A 133 4.62 -24.05 18.73
N GLY A 134 5.88 -24.16 19.14
CA GLY A 134 7.01 -24.40 18.26
C GLY A 134 7.25 -25.88 17.98
N LEU A 135 8.01 -26.16 16.91
CA LEU A 135 9.21 -27.01 16.85
C LEU A 135 9.48 -27.52 15.43
N GLY A 136 10.77 -27.49 15.05
CA GLY A 136 11.36 -28.21 13.92
C GLY A 136 11.76 -27.30 12.75
N SER A 137 13.01 -26.81 12.66
CA SER A 137 14.20 -27.53 12.14
C SER A 137 14.06 -27.83 10.64
N THR A 138 14.93 -27.48 9.70
CA THR A 138 16.40 -27.35 9.67
C THR A 138 16.82 -26.35 8.59
N ALA A 139 17.97 -25.71 8.82
CA ALA A 139 18.72 -24.95 7.83
C ALA A 139 19.24 -25.82 6.67
N GLU A 140 19.29 -25.26 5.47
CA GLU A 140 20.33 -25.51 4.46
C GLU A 140 20.68 -24.16 3.79
N PRO A 141 21.97 -23.81 3.61
CA PRO A 141 22.38 -22.59 2.95
C PRO A 141 22.60 -22.83 1.45
N SER A 142 22.00 -22.02 0.57
CA SER A 142 22.40 -21.95 -0.84
C SER A 142 23.02 -20.59 -1.13
N THR A 143 24.35 -20.55 -1.11
CA THR A 143 25.15 -19.39 -1.49
C THR A 143 25.94 -19.70 -2.77
N ALA A 144 25.84 -18.74 -3.69
CA ALA A 144 26.79 -18.40 -4.75
C ALA A 144 26.88 -19.30 -6.00
N ALA A 145 26.28 -18.76 -7.07
CA ALA A 145 26.91 -18.77 -8.38
C ALA A 145 28.16 -17.87 -8.39
N ARG A 146 29.29 -18.35 -8.93
CA ARG A 146 30.20 -17.61 -9.84
C ARG A 146 31.31 -18.54 -10.39
N LEU A 147 31.15 -18.89 -11.68
CA LEU A 147 32.11 -18.87 -12.79
C LEU A 147 33.62 -18.95 -12.49
N SER A 148 34.31 -19.96 -13.06
CA SER A 148 35.32 -19.72 -14.13
C SER A 148 35.84 -21.03 -14.74
N GLU A 149 35.80 -21.09 -16.08
CA GLU A 149 36.86 -21.54 -17.00
C GLU A 149 37.35 -23.00 -17.00
N SER A 150 37.10 -23.72 -18.11
CA SER A 150 38.15 -24.31 -18.96
C SER A 150 37.55 -24.99 -20.20
N GLY A 151 38.21 -24.81 -21.35
CA GLY A 151 37.70 -25.09 -22.70
C GLY A 151 37.56 -26.57 -23.11
N PRO A 152 37.08 -26.82 -24.35
CA PRO A 152 36.77 -28.15 -24.81
C PRO A 152 38.02 -28.85 -25.36
N ALA A 153 38.29 -30.06 -24.85
CA ALA A 153 39.22 -31.00 -25.47
C ALA A 153 38.49 -32.33 -25.69
N GLY A 154 38.54 -32.83 -26.92
CA GLY A 154 38.28 -34.24 -27.25
C GLY A 154 36.88 -34.56 -27.76
N ALA A 155 36.65 -34.38 -29.06
CA ALA A 155 35.69 -35.21 -29.79
C ALA A 155 36.48 -36.05 -30.79
N ASP A 156 36.61 -37.31 -30.40
CA ASP A 156 37.05 -38.46 -31.17
C ASP A 156 36.09 -38.63 -32.38
N ALA A 157 36.63 -38.63 -33.60
CA ALA A 157 35.91 -38.97 -34.81
C ALA A 157 36.66 -40.11 -35.50
N ARG A 158 35.92 -41.20 -35.68
CA ARG A 158 36.23 -42.36 -36.52
C ARG A 158 36.57 -41.98 -37.95
#